data_AF-A0A4P5WHA3-F1
#
_entry.id   AF-A0A4P5WHA3-F1
#
_cell.length_a   1.000
_cell.length_b   1.000
_cell.length_c   1.000
_cell.angle_alpha   90.00
_cell.angle_beta   90.00
_cell.angle_gamma   90.00
#
_symmetry.space_group_name_H-M   'P 1'
#
loop_
_entity.id
_entity.type
_entity.pdbx_description
1 polymer ?
#
loop_
_entity_poly.entity_id
_entity_poly.type
_entity_poly.pdbx_seq_one_letter_code
_entity_poly.pdbx_strand_id
1 'polypeptide(L)'
;MPRDGAPPSAAASVSLLEQLRALGLRWVEELRLTRNRRTMVSIRGRTLRLHHAYVQAPLVVHRAVVAFVMARGSARHAARRDIVEWAAQIPPDDRPFRSERTHPDDLSLSEHFALCHGRLNAIQFGGSLGPVAVRVSRRMKTRLGHFSPRRGEVKPEIAISARHVRHHGMADAELTLLHEMVHQWQHESGLPLGHGPAFRDKAREVGIPPRATRKVDSRLEAAGRYC
;
A
#
# COMPACT_ATOMS: atom_id res chain seq x y z
N MET A 1 -10.63 23.88 -21.64
CA MET A 1 -9.86 23.89 -20.38
C MET A 1 -8.48 23.30 -20.66
N PRO A 2 -7.39 24.08 -20.52
CA PRO A 2 -6.06 23.67 -20.96
C PRO A 2 -5.51 22.53 -20.10
N ARG A 3 -4.71 21.66 -20.75
CA ARG A 3 -4.11 20.44 -20.20
C ARG A 3 -2.79 20.78 -19.46
N ASP A 4 -2.83 21.02 -18.16
CA ASP A 4 -1.60 21.24 -17.37
C ASP A 4 -0.98 19.92 -16.89
N GLY A 5 -0.47 19.18 -17.87
CA GLY A 5 0.26 17.93 -17.71
C GLY A 5 1.75 18.04 -17.99
N ALA A 6 2.37 19.23 -17.85
CA ALA A 6 3.82 19.31 -17.95
C ALA A 6 4.45 18.43 -16.84
N PRO A 7 5.44 17.57 -17.15
CA PRO A 7 6.19 16.89 -16.11
C PRO A 7 6.72 17.98 -15.14
N PRO A 8 6.72 17.75 -13.81
CA PRO A 8 7.33 18.70 -12.90
C PRO A 8 8.74 19.00 -13.43
N SER A 9 8.98 20.28 -13.77
CA SER A 9 10.07 20.68 -14.65
C SER A 9 11.41 20.11 -14.17
N ALA A 10 12.24 19.64 -15.09
CA ALA A 10 13.61 19.23 -14.77
C ALA A 10 14.34 20.32 -13.98
N ALA A 11 14.08 21.60 -14.29
CA ALA A 11 14.62 22.75 -13.57
C ALA A 11 14.20 22.79 -12.08
N ALA A 12 12.93 22.51 -11.78
CA ALA A 12 12.44 22.45 -10.39
C ALA A 12 13.08 21.30 -9.61
N SER A 13 13.37 20.17 -10.28
CA SER A 13 14.06 19.04 -9.65
C SER A 13 15.53 19.38 -9.34
N VAL A 14 16.21 20.09 -10.23
CA VAL A 14 17.61 20.53 -10.04
C VAL A 14 17.70 21.57 -8.92
N SER A 15 16.89 22.64 -8.98
CA SER A 15 16.90 23.70 -7.98
C SER A 15 16.58 23.19 -6.57
N LEU A 16 15.60 22.29 -6.45
CA LEU A 16 15.29 21.69 -5.15
C LEU A 16 16.41 20.77 -4.66
N LEU A 17 17.08 20.03 -5.55
CA LEU A 17 18.22 19.20 -5.16
C LEU A 17 19.38 20.04 -4.63
N GLU A 18 19.67 21.18 -5.26
CA GLU A 18 20.69 22.13 -4.80
C GLU A 18 20.35 22.68 -3.41
N GLN A 19 19.10 23.09 -3.19
CA GLN A 19 18.62 23.55 -1.88
C GLN A 19 18.78 22.47 -0.81
N LEU A 20 18.39 21.22 -1.11
CA LEU A 20 18.55 20.12 -0.16
C LEU A 20 20.04 19.82 0.12
N ARG A 21 20.93 19.94 -0.89
CA ARG A 21 22.38 19.78 -0.71
C ARG A 21 22.98 20.87 0.18
N ALA A 22 22.55 22.12 0.00
CA ALA A 22 22.92 23.23 0.87
C ALA A 22 22.50 22.99 2.33
N LEU A 23 21.37 22.30 2.53
CA LEU A 23 20.88 21.90 3.86
C LEU A 23 21.55 20.64 4.45
N GLY A 24 22.50 20.03 3.73
CA GLY A 24 23.25 18.88 4.24
C GLY A 24 22.89 17.53 3.61
N LEU A 25 22.09 17.49 2.55
CA LEU A 25 21.90 16.26 1.78
C LEU A 25 23.24 15.84 1.17
N ARG A 26 23.64 14.58 1.40
CA ARG A 26 24.86 13.98 0.84
C ARG A 26 24.48 12.74 0.04
N TRP A 27 25.41 12.26 -0.80
CA TRP A 27 25.36 11.01 -1.60
C TRP A 27 24.17 10.81 -2.55
N VAL A 28 23.15 11.67 -2.53
CA VAL A 28 22.08 11.73 -3.53
C VAL A 28 22.58 12.44 -4.78
N GLU A 29 22.60 11.69 -5.89
CA GLU A 29 23.03 12.16 -7.21
C GLU A 29 21.85 12.77 -7.98
N GLU A 30 20.64 12.24 -7.80
CA GLU A 30 19.46 12.59 -8.59
C GLU A 30 18.22 12.82 -7.70
N LEU A 31 17.46 13.87 -8.00
CA LEU A 31 16.11 14.10 -7.45
C LEU A 31 15.07 13.88 -8.54
N ARG A 32 14.12 12.96 -8.31
CA ARG A 32 12.96 12.76 -9.17
C ARG A 32 11.69 13.23 -8.51
N LEU A 33 11.06 14.25 -9.09
CA LEU A 33 9.74 14.68 -8.69
C LEU A 33 8.67 13.70 -9.18
N THR A 34 7.71 13.39 -8.32
CA THR A 34 6.60 12.48 -8.60
C THR A 34 5.27 13.14 -8.28
N ARG A 35 4.19 12.64 -8.89
CA ARG A 35 2.81 13.01 -8.52
C ARG A 35 2.12 11.90 -7.72
N ASN A 36 2.86 10.91 -7.21
CA ASN A 36 2.31 9.78 -6.48
C ASN A 36 2.16 10.14 -4.99
N ARG A 37 0.93 10.09 -4.46
CA ARG A 37 0.63 10.36 -3.04
C ARG A 37 0.88 9.17 -2.10
N ARG A 38 1.10 7.96 -2.62
CA ARG A 38 1.36 6.76 -1.81
C ARG A 38 2.74 6.81 -1.15
N THR A 39 3.68 7.50 -1.77
CA THR A 39 5.05 7.62 -1.28
C THR A 39 5.52 9.04 -1.48
N MET A 40 5.43 9.84 -0.42
CA MET A 40 5.77 11.26 -0.45
C MET A 40 7.27 11.49 -0.59
N VAL A 41 8.06 10.66 0.11
CA VAL A 41 9.52 10.70 0.13
C VAL A 41 10.03 9.26 0.08
N SER A 42 10.94 8.95 -0.84
CA SER A 42 11.63 7.66 -0.86
C SER A 42 13.02 7.76 -1.45
N ILE A 43 13.92 6.88 -1.02
CA ILE A 43 15.29 6.79 -1.52
C ILE A 43 15.44 5.41 -2.16
N ARG A 44 16.04 5.35 -3.34
CA ARG A 44 16.47 4.10 -3.98
C ARG A 44 17.85 4.29 -4.59
N GLY A 45 18.85 3.61 -4.03
CA GLY A 45 20.25 3.87 -4.39
C GLY A 45 20.60 5.32 -4.11
N ARG A 46 21.07 6.05 -5.13
CA ARG A 46 21.42 7.47 -5.06
C ARG A 46 20.34 8.41 -5.61
N THR A 47 19.15 7.89 -5.87
CA THR A 47 18.00 8.70 -6.32
C THR A 47 17.04 8.97 -5.16
N LEU A 48 16.83 10.25 -4.84
CA LEU A 48 15.74 10.71 -3.99
C LEU A 48 14.50 10.92 -4.85
N ARG A 49 13.37 10.35 -4.45
CA ARG A 49 12.07 10.57 -5.07
C ARG A 49 11.19 11.34 -4.12
N LEU A 50 10.67 12.47 -4.58
CA LEU A 50 9.89 13.39 -3.77
C LEU A 50 8.59 13.75 -4.48
N HIS A 51 7.50 13.93 -3.75
CA HIS A 51 6.28 14.44 -4.34
C HIS A 51 6.46 15.90 -4.78
N HIS A 52 5.92 16.28 -5.94
CA HIS A 52 6.12 17.60 -6.54
C HIS A 52 5.68 18.76 -5.62
N ALA A 53 4.69 18.54 -4.76
CA ALA A 53 4.24 19.54 -3.79
C ALA A 53 5.32 19.98 -2.79
N TYR A 54 6.42 19.22 -2.64
CA TYR A 54 7.54 19.62 -1.80
C TYR A 54 8.42 20.70 -2.43
N VAL A 55 8.25 21.01 -3.72
CA VAL A 55 8.93 22.14 -4.35
C VAL A 55 8.58 23.45 -3.64
N GLN A 56 7.32 23.60 -3.23
CA GLN A 56 6.81 24.79 -2.54
C GLN A 56 6.74 24.62 -1.02
N ALA A 57 7.37 23.58 -0.47
CA ALA A 57 7.35 23.36 0.97
C ALA A 57 8.23 24.39 1.70
N PRO A 58 7.87 24.77 2.94
CA PRO A 58 8.69 25.67 3.72
C PRO A 58 10.03 25.00 4.10
N LEU A 59 11.04 25.82 4.39
CA LEU A 59 12.41 25.37 4.64
C LEU A 59 12.51 24.33 5.78
N VAL A 60 11.64 24.43 6.79
CA VAL A 60 11.54 23.45 7.88
C VAL A 60 11.22 22.04 7.37
N VAL A 61 10.34 21.91 6.36
CA VAL A 61 10.00 20.64 5.74
C VAL A 61 11.15 20.14 4.87
N HIS A 62 11.89 21.02 4.19
CA HIS A 62 13.10 20.60 3.46
C HIS A 62 14.19 20.09 4.40
N ARG A 63 14.40 20.73 5.56
CA ARG A 63 15.28 20.22 6.60
C ARG A 63 14.82 18.86 7.11
N ALA A 64 13.50 18.67 7.29
CA ALA A 64 12.94 17.38 7.63
C ALA A 64 13.19 16.32 6.54
N VAL A 65 13.08 16.66 5.26
CA VAL A 65 13.45 15.75 4.15
C VAL A 65 14.92 15.34 4.25
N VAL A 66 15.84 16.29 4.47
CA VAL A 66 17.27 15.97 4.64
C VAL A 66 17.51 15.09 5.86
N ALA A 67 16.93 15.44 7.02
CA ALA A 67 17.06 14.65 8.24
C ALA A 67 16.46 13.24 8.08
N PHE A 68 15.33 13.09 7.37
CA PHE A 68 14.74 11.79 7.10
C PHE A 68 15.66 10.89 6.25
N VAL A 69 16.42 11.49 5.34
CA VAL A 69 17.37 10.82 4.45
C VAL A 69 18.68 10.48 5.18
N MET A 70 19.20 11.43 5.95
CA MET A 70 20.56 11.37 6.52
C MET A 70 20.61 10.79 7.94
N ALA A 71 19.58 11.04 8.76
CA ALA A 71 19.60 10.69 10.18
C ALA A 71 19.07 9.28 10.45
N ARG A 72 19.28 8.83 11.69
CA ARG A 72 18.78 7.56 12.22
C ARG A 72 18.02 7.80 13.53
N GLY A 73 17.29 6.79 14.00
CA GLY A 73 16.61 6.84 15.30
C GLY A 73 15.59 7.98 15.44
N SER A 74 15.56 8.60 16.62
CA SER A 74 14.58 9.64 17.00
C SER A 74 14.54 10.83 16.04
N ALA A 75 15.70 11.29 15.56
CA ALA A 75 15.78 12.39 14.60
C ALA A 75 15.06 12.07 13.28
N ARG A 76 15.17 10.82 12.80
CA ARG A 76 14.44 10.35 11.61
C ARG A 76 12.93 10.26 11.87
N HIS A 77 12.53 9.88 13.08
CA HIS A 77 11.11 9.83 13.46
C HIS A 77 10.48 11.22 13.55
N ALA A 78 11.18 12.20 14.14
CA ALA A 78 10.73 13.59 14.17
C ALA A 78 10.59 14.15 12.74
N ALA A 79 11.62 13.98 11.91
CA ALA A 79 11.60 14.36 10.50
C ALA A 79 10.43 13.72 9.73
N ARG A 80 10.15 12.43 9.98
CA ARG A 80 9.01 11.74 9.37
C ARG A 80 7.67 12.39 9.76
N ARG A 81 7.54 12.87 10.99
CA ARG A 81 6.31 13.49 11.48
C ARG A 81 6.03 14.79 10.73
N ASP A 82 7.03 15.65 10.61
CA ASP A 82 6.92 16.94 9.92
C ASP A 82 6.63 16.75 8.40
N ILE A 83 7.24 15.74 7.79
CA ILE A 83 6.94 15.31 6.40
C ILE A 83 5.47 14.87 6.25
N VAL A 84 4.96 14.07 7.19
CA VAL A 84 3.57 13.58 7.16
C VAL A 84 2.58 14.72 7.38
N GLU A 85 2.89 15.65 8.27
CA GLU A 85 2.07 16.82 8.55
C GLU A 85 1.96 17.73 7.32
N TRP A 86 3.08 18.03 6.65
CA TRP A 86 3.04 18.73 5.36
C TRP A 86 2.24 17.95 4.31
N ALA A 87 2.43 16.63 4.24
CA ALA A 87 1.73 15.79 3.26
C ALA A 87 0.20 15.79 3.45
N ALA A 88 -0.29 15.97 4.68
CA ALA A 88 -1.71 16.04 5.00
C ALA A 88 -2.39 17.28 4.38
N GLN A 89 -1.65 18.36 4.17
CA GLN A 89 -2.16 19.62 3.61
C GLN A 89 -2.30 19.60 2.09
N ILE A 90 -1.60 18.68 1.41
CA ILE A 90 -1.64 18.61 -0.05
C ILE A 90 -3.01 18.08 -0.47
N PRO A 91 -3.79 18.79 -1.31
CA PRO A 91 -5.11 18.34 -1.75
C PRO A 91 -5.07 16.95 -2.40
N PRO A 92 -6.14 16.13 -2.25
CA PRO A 92 -6.25 14.86 -2.95
C PRO A 92 -6.17 15.10 -4.46
N ASP A 93 -5.51 14.18 -5.16
CA ASP A 93 -5.47 14.17 -6.63
C ASP A 93 -6.89 13.83 -7.12
N ASP A 94 -7.45 14.70 -7.96
CA ASP A 94 -8.79 14.56 -8.54
C ASP A 94 -8.84 13.51 -9.66
N ARG A 95 -7.68 12.96 -10.05
CA ARG A 95 -7.62 11.94 -11.09
C ARG A 95 -8.42 10.70 -10.66
N PRO A 96 -9.36 10.23 -11.50
CA PRO A 96 -10.16 9.07 -11.18
C PRO A 96 -9.26 7.86 -10.99
N PHE A 97 -9.39 7.22 -9.83
CA PHE A 97 -8.73 5.96 -9.56
C PHE A 97 -9.32 4.91 -10.49
N ARG A 98 -8.60 4.55 -11.56
CA ARG A 98 -9.00 3.43 -12.42
C ARG A 98 -8.67 2.15 -11.67
N SER A 99 -9.68 1.47 -11.11
CA SER A 99 -9.51 0.10 -10.64
C SER A 99 -9.09 -0.77 -11.83
N GLU A 100 -8.12 -1.65 -11.58
CA GLU A 100 -7.69 -2.62 -12.58
C GLU A 100 -8.77 -3.69 -12.71
N ARG A 101 -9.18 -4.02 -13.94
CA ARG A 101 -10.15 -5.10 -14.19
C ARG A 101 -9.47 -6.47 -14.12
N THR A 102 -10.18 -7.47 -13.62
CA THR A 102 -9.77 -8.88 -13.75
C THR A 102 -9.66 -9.23 -15.23
N HIS A 103 -8.64 -9.99 -15.61
CA HIS A 103 -8.50 -10.49 -16.98
C HIS A 103 -9.63 -11.49 -17.29
N PRO A 104 -10.19 -11.55 -18.52
CA PRO A 104 -11.26 -12.49 -18.88
C PRO A 104 -11.02 -13.94 -18.44
N ASP A 105 -9.85 -14.52 -18.73
CA ASP A 105 -9.55 -15.91 -18.33
C ASP A 105 -9.43 -16.14 -16.80
N ASP A 106 -9.35 -15.08 -16.01
CA ASP A 106 -9.28 -15.16 -14.54
C ASP A 106 -10.63 -14.82 -13.88
N LEU A 107 -11.71 -14.64 -14.65
CA LEU A 107 -13.03 -14.29 -14.12
C LEU A 107 -13.58 -15.35 -13.15
N SER A 108 -13.42 -16.64 -13.49
CA SER A 108 -13.83 -17.74 -12.62
C SER A 108 -13.10 -17.74 -11.27
N LEU A 109 -11.80 -17.37 -11.26
CA LEU A 109 -11.04 -17.18 -10.03
C LEU A 109 -11.59 -15.98 -9.22
N SER A 110 -11.94 -14.89 -9.90
CA SER A 110 -12.56 -13.72 -9.27
C SER A 110 -13.88 -14.08 -8.58
N GLU A 111 -14.74 -14.83 -9.27
CA GLU A 111 -16.03 -15.30 -8.77
C GLU A 111 -15.84 -16.27 -7.59
N HIS A 112 -14.90 -17.21 -7.71
CA HIS A 112 -14.53 -18.12 -6.62
C HIS A 112 -14.13 -17.35 -5.36
N PHE A 113 -13.26 -16.35 -5.48
CA PHE A 113 -12.85 -15.56 -4.32
C PHE A 113 -13.98 -14.67 -3.78
N ALA A 114 -14.91 -14.20 -4.61
CA ALA A 114 -16.09 -13.48 -4.14
C ALA A 114 -17.02 -14.39 -3.32
N LEU A 115 -17.24 -15.63 -3.75
CA LEU A 115 -17.99 -16.64 -2.99
C LEU A 115 -17.26 -17.01 -1.68
N CYS A 116 -15.94 -17.22 -1.76
CA CYS A 116 -15.12 -17.49 -0.57
C CYS A 116 -15.17 -16.33 0.43
N HIS A 117 -15.16 -15.08 -0.04
CA HIS A 117 -15.30 -13.91 0.83
C HIS A 117 -16.62 -13.96 1.60
N GLY A 118 -17.75 -14.20 0.92
CA GLY A 118 -19.05 -14.32 1.59
C GLY A 118 -19.08 -15.44 2.62
N ARG A 119 -18.55 -16.62 2.27
CA ARG A 119 -18.47 -17.76 3.19
C ARG A 119 -17.58 -17.47 4.41
N LEU A 120 -16.39 -16.93 4.19
CA LEU A 120 -15.46 -16.56 5.26
C LEU A 120 -16.01 -15.44 6.12
N ASN A 121 -16.74 -14.48 5.54
CA ASN A 121 -17.40 -13.42 6.29
C ASN A 121 -18.41 -14.02 7.28
N ALA A 122 -19.26 -14.93 6.82
CA ALA A 122 -20.23 -15.61 7.67
C ALA A 122 -19.56 -16.38 8.82
N ILE A 123 -18.50 -17.13 8.53
CA ILE A 123 -17.86 -18.04 9.50
C ILE A 123 -16.91 -17.30 10.45
N GLN A 124 -16.06 -16.41 9.93
CA GLN A 124 -14.95 -15.80 10.67
C GLN A 124 -15.26 -14.39 11.20
N PHE A 125 -16.26 -13.72 10.63
CA PHE A 125 -16.64 -12.35 10.99
C PHE A 125 -18.12 -12.22 11.34
N GLY A 126 -18.85 -13.34 11.50
CA GLY A 126 -20.27 -13.35 11.85
C GLY A 126 -21.16 -12.64 10.81
N GLY A 127 -20.71 -12.54 9.56
CA GLY A 127 -21.42 -11.83 8.49
C GLY A 127 -21.35 -10.31 8.59
N SER A 128 -20.53 -9.74 9.48
CA SER A 128 -20.52 -8.29 9.74
C SER A 128 -19.82 -7.47 8.65
N LEU A 129 -18.98 -8.08 7.82
CA LEU A 129 -18.26 -7.34 6.78
C LEU A 129 -19.17 -7.00 5.60
N GLY A 130 -19.02 -5.79 5.08
CA GLY A 130 -19.70 -5.36 3.88
C GLY A 130 -19.30 -6.17 2.64
N PRO A 131 -20.15 -6.21 1.59
CA PRO A 131 -19.75 -6.79 0.31
C PRO A 131 -18.59 -5.99 -0.29
N VAL A 132 -17.58 -6.69 -0.79
CA VAL A 132 -16.40 -6.10 -1.42
C VAL A 132 -16.13 -6.76 -2.77
N ALA A 133 -15.72 -5.97 -3.76
CA ALA A 133 -15.30 -6.55 -5.04
C ALA A 133 -14.00 -7.31 -4.85
N VAL A 134 -13.96 -8.59 -5.24
CA VAL A 134 -12.73 -9.38 -5.22
C VAL A 134 -12.26 -9.60 -6.66
N ARG A 135 -11.03 -9.14 -6.94
CA ARG A 135 -10.43 -9.19 -8.29
C ARG A 135 -9.13 -9.99 -8.32
N VAL A 136 -8.78 -10.47 -9.50
CA VAL A 136 -7.51 -11.18 -9.75
C VAL A 136 -6.59 -10.32 -10.62
N SER A 137 -5.37 -10.04 -10.13
CA SER A 137 -4.39 -9.18 -10.80
C SER A 137 -3.22 -9.97 -11.37
N ARG A 138 -3.02 -9.88 -12.69
CA ARG A 138 -1.80 -10.39 -13.35
C ARG A 138 -0.59 -9.47 -13.18
N ARG A 139 -0.80 -8.18 -12.86
CA ARG A 139 0.27 -7.18 -12.69
C ARG A 139 0.89 -7.17 -11.29
N MET A 140 0.24 -7.81 -10.32
CA MET A 140 0.73 -7.88 -8.94
C MET A 140 1.93 -8.83 -8.83
N LYS A 141 3.14 -8.26 -8.91
CA LYS A 141 4.41 -9.03 -8.91
C LYS A 141 5.01 -9.24 -7.53
N THR A 142 4.78 -8.32 -6.58
CA THR A 142 5.51 -8.27 -5.31
C THR A 142 4.70 -8.68 -4.08
N ARG A 143 3.37 -8.61 -4.16
CA ARG A 143 2.43 -8.95 -3.10
C ARG A 143 1.56 -10.13 -3.53
N LEU A 144 0.98 -10.83 -2.56
CA LEU A 144 0.07 -11.96 -2.79
C LEU A 144 -1.39 -11.47 -2.85
N GLY A 145 -1.73 -10.50 -2.00
CA GLY A 145 -2.99 -9.79 -2.02
C GLY A 145 -2.84 -8.31 -1.63
N HIS A 146 -3.93 -7.55 -1.75
CA HIS A 146 -4.07 -6.22 -1.18
C HIS A 146 -5.54 -5.79 -1.06
N PHE A 147 -5.95 -5.34 0.12
CA PHE A 147 -7.17 -4.57 0.34
C PHE A 147 -6.96 -3.06 0.03
N SER A 148 -7.86 -2.50 -0.77
CA SER A 148 -7.96 -1.06 -1.00
C SER A 148 -9.21 -0.51 -0.29
N PRO A 149 -9.06 0.39 0.69
CA PRO A 149 -10.20 0.98 1.41
C PRO A 149 -10.99 1.94 0.50
N ARG A 150 -12.23 2.23 0.90
CA ARG A 150 -13.06 3.23 0.22
C ARG A 150 -12.35 4.59 0.15
N ARG A 151 -12.39 5.25 -1.01
CA ARG A 151 -11.85 6.61 -1.21
C ARG A 151 -12.80 7.43 -2.08
N GLY A 152 -13.51 8.38 -1.47
CA GLY A 152 -14.55 9.15 -2.16
C GLY A 152 -15.64 8.22 -2.71
N GLU A 153 -15.84 8.27 -4.02
CA GLU A 153 -16.79 7.41 -4.74
C GLU A 153 -16.26 6.00 -5.04
N VAL A 154 -14.95 5.77 -4.89
CA VAL A 154 -14.32 4.49 -5.18
C VAL A 154 -14.69 3.49 -4.08
N LYS A 155 -15.43 2.45 -4.45
CA LYS A 155 -15.80 1.33 -3.57
C LYS A 155 -14.56 0.57 -3.08
N PRO A 156 -14.60 -0.03 -1.88
CA PRO A 156 -13.52 -0.88 -1.41
C PRO A 156 -13.35 -2.11 -2.32
N GLU A 157 -12.12 -2.59 -2.44
CA GLU A 157 -11.78 -3.78 -3.25
C GLU A 157 -10.72 -4.65 -2.56
N ILE A 158 -10.77 -5.96 -2.80
CA ILE A 158 -9.67 -6.90 -2.51
C ILE A 158 -9.09 -7.37 -3.84
N ALA A 159 -7.78 -7.32 -3.98
CA ALA A 159 -7.07 -7.86 -5.13
C ALA A 159 -6.19 -9.03 -4.73
N ILE A 160 -6.28 -10.15 -5.44
CA ILE A 160 -5.43 -11.33 -5.28
C ILE A 160 -4.51 -11.48 -6.49
N SER A 161 -3.25 -11.88 -6.30
CA SER A 161 -2.30 -12.08 -7.39
C SER A 161 -2.59 -13.35 -8.16
N ALA A 162 -2.79 -13.26 -9.49
CA ALA A 162 -2.90 -14.43 -10.37
C ALA A 162 -1.64 -15.31 -10.29
N ARG A 163 -0.47 -14.68 -10.11
CA ARG A 163 0.79 -15.39 -9.92
C ARG A 163 0.78 -16.20 -8.63
N HIS A 164 0.20 -15.66 -7.55
CA HIS A 164 0.13 -16.36 -6.28
C HIS A 164 -0.70 -17.63 -6.39
N VAL A 165 -1.90 -17.53 -6.96
CA VAL A 165 -2.78 -18.69 -7.21
C VAL A 165 -2.04 -19.79 -8.00
N ARG A 166 -1.34 -19.39 -9.08
CA ARG A 166 -0.60 -20.37 -9.91
C ARG A 166 0.61 -21.00 -9.21
N HIS A 167 1.29 -20.27 -8.35
CA HIS A 167 2.56 -20.73 -7.76
C HIS A 167 2.38 -21.43 -6.41
N HIS A 168 1.35 -21.06 -5.67
CA HIS A 168 1.12 -21.50 -4.29
C HIS A 168 -0.21 -22.25 -4.13
N GLY A 169 -1.05 -22.25 -5.17
CA GLY A 169 -2.33 -22.95 -5.16
C GLY A 169 -3.46 -22.12 -4.57
N MET A 170 -4.66 -22.71 -4.63
CA MET A 170 -5.90 -22.04 -4.23
C MET A 170 -6.01 -21.85 -2.71
N ALA A 171 -5.65 -22.87 -1.92
CA ALA A 171 -5.76 -22.82 -0.46
C ALA A 171 -4.93 -21.68 0.15
N ASP A 172 -3.68 -21.52 -0.29
CA ASP A 172 -2.83 -20.39 0.15
C ASP A 172 -3.39 -19.03 -0.28
N ALA A 173 -4.02 -18.97 -1.46
CA ALA A 173 -4.67 -17.76 -1.94
C ALA A 173 -5.93 -17.41 -1.14
N GLU A 174 -6.68 -18.40 -0.66
CA GLU A 174 -7.81 -18.20 0.26
C GLU A 174 -7.36 -17.73 1.65
N LEU A 175 -6.22 -18.23 2.16
CA LEU A 175 -5.61 -17.69 3.38
C LEU A 175 -5.18 -16.23 3.18
N THR A 176 -4.66 -15.90 2.00
CA THR A 176 -4.36 -14.50 1.64
C THR A 176 -5.64 -13.66 1.55
N LEU A 177 -6.74 -14.19 1.01
CA LEU A 177 -8.03 -13.51 1.02
C LEU A 177 -8.48 -13.20 2.45
N LEU A 178 -8.40 -14.19 3.36
CA LEU A 178 -8.74 -13.99 4.77
C LEU A 178 -7.85 -12.92 5.43
N HIS A 179 -6.56 -12.86 5.09
CA HIS A 179 -5.67 -11.78 5.52
C HIS A 179 -6.13 -10.40 5.06
N GLU A 180 -6.51 -10.26 3.79
CA GLU A 180 -7.04 -9.00 3.28
C GLU A 180 -8.42 -8.65 3.87
N MET A 181 -9.23 -9.64 4.25
CA MET A 181 -10.48 -9.42 4.99
C MET A 181 -10.26 -8.89 6.40
N VAL A 182 -9.14 -9.24 7.07
CA VAL A 182 -8.78 -8.57 8.33
C VAL A 182 -8.48 -7.09 8.10
N HIS A 183 -7.85 -6.73 6.97
CA HIS A 183 -7.69 -5.32 6.61
C HIS A 183 -9.01 -4.63 6.27
N GLN A 184 -9.95 -5.33 5.65
CA GLN A 184 -11.32 -4.83 5.47
C GLN A 184 -12.00 -4.59 6.83
N TRP A 185 -11.95 -5.56 7.75
CA TRP A 185 -12.48 -5.41 9.10
C TRP A 185 -11.91 -4.18 9.82
N GLN A 186 -10.60 -3.94 9.73
CA GLN A 186 -9.99 -2.74 10.29
C GLN A 186 -10.63 -1.46 9.71
N HIS A 187 -10.80 -1.41 8.38
CA HIS A 187 -11.39 -0.26 7.71
C HIS A 187 -12.83 -0.01 8.16
N GLU A 188 -13.66 -1.04 8.18
CA GLU A 188 -15.08 -0.93 8.53
C GLU A 188 -15.29 -0.67 10.02
N SER A 189 -14.35 -1.10 10.87
CA SER A 189 -14.34 -0.82 12.31
C SER A 189 -13.73 0.54 12.65
N GLY A 190 -13.30 1.34 11.66
CA GLY A 190 -12.65 2.64 11.89
C GLY A 190 -11.24 2.55 12.52
N LEU A 191 -10.61 1.38 12.47
CA LEU A 191 -9.29 1.13 13.04
C LEU A 191 -8.17 1.56 12.05
N PRO A 192 -7.00 1.96 12.57
CA PRO A 192 -5.83 2.23 11.73
C PRO A 192 -5.44 0.99 10.91
N LEU A 193 -5.31 1.15 9.59
CA LEU A 193 -4.88 0.09 8.69
C LEU A 193 -3.41 -0.30 8.91
N GLY A 194 -3.16 -1.60 9.00
CA GLY A 194 -1.82 -2.19 9.08
C GLY A 194 -1.71 -3.24 10.18
N HIS A 195 -0.53 -3.87 10.30
CA HIS A 195 -0.28 -5.03 11.16
C HIS A 195 -0.04 -4.69 12.65
N GLY A 196 -0.75 -3.69 13.18
CA GLY A 196 -0.73 -3.27 14.59
C GLY A 196 -1.37 -4.28 15.54
N PRO A 197 -1.45 -4.00 16.86
CA PRO A 197 -2.04 -4.90 17.85
C PRO A 197 -3.42 -5.45 17.44
N ALA A 198 -4.36 -4.58 17.09
CA ALA A 198 -5.71 -4.98 16.69
C ALA A 198 -5.73 -5.94 15.48
N PHE A 199 -4.85 -5.71 14.48
CA PHE A 199 -4.70 -6.66 13.37
C PHE A 199 -4.23 -8.01 13.85
N ARG A 200 -3.20 -8.04 14.72
CA ARG A 200 -2.63 -9.30 15.19
C ARG A 200 -3.62 -10.08 16.04
N ASP A 201 -4.43 -9.38 16.83
CA ASP A 201 -5.47 -9.98 17.66
C ASP A 201 -6.55 -10.61 16.78
N LYS A 202 -7.09 -9.86 15.80
CA LYS A 202 -8.05 -10.41 14.85
C LYS A 202 -7.46 -11.51 13.97
N ALA A 203 -6.21 -11.39 13.53
CA ALA A 203 -5.53 -12.43 12.76
C ALA A 203 -5.43 -13.76 13.52
N ARG A 204 -5.11 -13.72 14.82
CA ARG A 204 -5.11 -14.91 15.67
C ARG A 204 -6.52 -15.48 15.84
N GLU A 205 -7.51 -14.62 16.03
CA GLU A 205 -8.92 -15.02 16.15
C GLU A 205 -9.41 -15.79 14.92
N VAL A 206 -9.10 -15.30 13.71
CA VAL A 206 -9.51 -15.94 12.45
C VAL A 206 -8.52 -17.01 11.96
N GLY A 207 -7.52 -17.37 12.78
CA GLY A 207 -6.60 -18.49 12.49
C GLY A 207 -5.54 -18.23 11.43
N ILE A 208 -5.16 -16.98 11.15
CA ILE A 208 -4.10 -16.65 10.18
C ILE A 208 -2.83 -16.10 10.86
N PRO A 209 -1.63 -16.34 10.29
CA PRO A 209 -0.40 -15.81 10.85
C PRO A 209 -0.39 -14.27 10.83
N PRO A 210 -0.05 -13.60 11.95
CA PRO A 210 -0.11 -12.14 12.08
C PRO A 210 1.00 -11.37 11.33
N ARG A 211 1.78 -12.04 10.46
CA ARG A 211 2.93 -11.44 9.79
C ARG A 211 2.75 -11.38 8.27
N ALA A 212 2.84 -10.17 7.73
CA ALA A 212 3.14 -9.97 6.32
C ALA A 212 4.64 -10.24 6.08
N THR A 213 5.04 -11.51 5.93
CA THR A 213 6.39 -11.83 5.45
C THR A 213 6.33 -12.90 4.37
N ARG A 214 6.87 -12.53 3.20
CA ARG A 214 7.52 -13.50 2.30
C ARG A 214 8.44 -14.38 3.12
N LYS A 215 8.08 -15.64 3.26
CA LYS A 215 8.98 -16.79 3.16
C LYS A 215 8.14 -17.95 2.66
N VAL A 216 8.51 -18.45 1.49
CA VAL A 216 8.32 -19.85 1.15
C VAL A 216 9.06 -20.59 2.26
N ASP A 217 8.33 -21.31 3.11
CA ASP A 217 8.91 -22.37 3.91
C ASP A 217 7.93 -23.54 3.87
N SER A 218 8.30 -24.50 3.04
CA SER A 218 7.67 -25.79 2.83
C SER A 218 7.73 -26.61 4.12
N ARG A 219 6.88 -26.29 5.10
CA ARG A 219 6.78 -27.04 6.37
C ARG A 219 5.39 -27.00 7.04
N LEU A 220 4.32 -26.95 6.25
CA LEU A 220 2.94 -27.17 6.73
C LEU A 220 2.23 -28.34 6.01
N GLU A 221 2.97 -29.30 5.46
CA GLU A 221 2.40 -30.60 5.01
C GLU A 221 2.14 -31.60 6.16
N ALA A 222 2.12 -31.15 7.42
CA ALA A 222 1.92 -32.04 8.56
C ALA A 222 0.81 -31.53 9.51
N ALA A 223 -0.38 -31.25 8.96
CA ALA A 223 -1.63 -31.27 9.73
C ALA A 223 -2.82 -31.29 8.76
N GLY A 224 -3.27 -32.50 8.41
CA GLY A 224 -4.42 -32.70 7.56
C GLY A 224 -5.74 -32.23 8.16
N ARG A 225 -6.73 -32.17 7.24
CA ARG A 225 -8.17 -31.89 7.40
C ARG A 225 -8.53 -30.41 7.35
N TYR A 226 -9.22 -30.02 6.28
CA TYR A 226 -10.67 -29.76 6.33
C TYR A 226 -11.27 -30.09 4.96
N CYS A 227 -12.28 -30.96 4.99
CA CYS A 227 -13.21 -31.23 3.91
C CYS A 227 -14.15 -30.02 3.73
#